data_AF-A0A3A8P497-F1
#
_entry.id   AF-A0A3A8P497-F1
#
_cell.length_a   1.000
_cell.length_b   1.000
_cell.length_c   1.000
_cell.angle_alpha   90.00
_cell.angle_beta   90.00
_cell.angle_gamma   90.00
#
_symmetry.space_group_name_H-M   'P 1'
#
loop_
_entity.id
_entity.type
_entity.pdbx_description
1 polymer ?
#
loop_
_entity_poly.entity_id
_entity_poly.type
_entity_poly.pdbx_seq_one_letter_code
_entity_poly.pdbx_strand_id
1 'polypeptide(L)'
;MFRRLTNALRRLWLRPSESSPSDRQSPPGGSEPAAAAPRRSRASVAEEPSPQARHGTSRPRRPAVRIVAHGATPHGSKRKVLRAGATAARFYDLHDDFRAPGRWEPGDPLDLKDKVVGDVWMFTAGRPVDPPGPLHIPNEIRAAPLDFSLAGAGLTPVVHPRVAAVFARLAPEDVQLIPVHIEGQPKPYFLVVATRLIRCVDEAACLEVQHYGPGDGVPARVGQYRSVRGLRIDPTQVGRARVFRPWGWPVTLVVSEVVKEALEKEGVTGARFTPVTDTRH
;
A
#
# COMPACT_ATOMS: atom_id res chain seq x y z
N MET A 1 7.61 -6.41 -25.36
CA MET A 1 6.67 -5.30 -25.00
C MET A 1 6.81 -4.79 -23.56
N PHE A 2 7.08 -5.64 -22.54
CA PHE A 2 7.36 -5.20 -21.16
C PHE A 2 8.48 -4.13 -21.00
N ARG A 3 9.47 -4.13 -21.90
CA ARG A 3 10.54 -3.10 -21.95
C ARG A 3 10.05 -1.69 -22.31
N ARG A 4 8.92 -1.54 -23.01
CA ARG A 4 8.38 -0.21 -23.36
C ARG A 4 7.55 0.38 -22.21
N LEU A 5 6.78 -0.45 -21.52
CA LEU A 5 6.01 -0.06 -20.33
C LEU A 5 6.93 0.34 -19.16
N THR A 6 7.99 -0.45 -18.91
CA THR A 6 9.02 -0.12 -17.91
C THR A 6 9.79 1.16 -18.25
N ASN A 7 10.06 1.44 -19.52
CA ASN A 7 10.73 2.69 -19.93
C ASN A 7 9.81 3.92 -19.88
N ALA A 8 8.51 3.78 -20.15
CA ALA A 8 7.54 4.86 -19.99
C ALA A 8 7.34 5.21 -18.51
N LEU A 9 7.20 4.19 -17.66
CA LEU A 9 7.19 4.34 -16.20
C LEU A 9 8.50 4.97 -15.70
N ARG A 10 9.66 4.55 -16.22
CA ARG A 10 10.97 5.12 -15.87
C ARG A 10 11.10 6.62 -16.20
N ARG A 11 10.51 7.10 -17.31
CA ARG A 11 10.55 8.52 -17.69
C ARG A 11 9.62 9.39 -16.84
N LEU A 12 8.43 8.89 -16.52
CA LEU A 12 7.49 9.57 -15.62
C LEU A 12 8.04 9.63 -14.19
N TRP A 13 8.81 8.62 -13.77
CA TRP A 13 9.39 8.53 -12.44
C TRP A 13 10.64 9.41 -12.23
N LEU A 14 11.31 9.84 -13.30
CA LEU A 14 12.54 10.65 -13.28
C LEU A 14 12.27 12.17 -13.33
N ARG A 15 11.02 12.63 -13.46
CA ARG A 15 10.72 14.06 -13.46
C ARG A 15 10.88 14.63 -12.04
N PRO A 16 11.80 15.58 -11.82
CA PRO A 16 11.85 16.31 -10.55
C PRO A 16 10.54 17.09 -10.39
N SER A 17 9.94 17.04 -9.21
CA SER A 17 8.89 17.98 -8.82
C SER A 17 9.55 19.34 -8.56
N GLU A 18 9.79 20.12 -9.62
CA GLU A 18 10.11 21.54 -9.45
C GLU A 18 8.84 22.27 -9.07
N SER A 19 8.71 22.56 -7.77
CA SER A 19 7.84 23.62 -7.29
C SER A 19 8.57 24.34 -6.16
N SER A 20 9.47 25.24 -6.54
CA SER A 20 9.86 26.38 -5.71
C SER A 20 9.30 27.64 -6.37
N PRO A 21 8.69 28.57 -5.59
CA PRO A 21 8.01 29.72 -6.15
C PRO A 21 9.01 30.76 -6.68
N SER A 22 8.61 31.43 -7.75
CA SER A 22 9.32 32.56 -8.34
C SER A 22 9.36 33.76 -7.38
N ASP A 23 10.58 34.21 -7.05
CA ASP A 23 10.85 35.49 -6.41
C ASP A 23 10.25 36.66 -7.21
N ARG A 24 9.52 37.54 -6.51
CA ARG A 24 9.07 38.81 -7.04
C ARG A 24 10.14 39.88 -6.85
N GLN A 25 10.29 40.69 -7.89
CA GLN A 25 11.13 41.88 -8.01
C GLN A 25 10.96 42.90 -6.86
N SER A 26 12.08 43.44 -6.39
CA SER A 26 12.21 44.69 -5.61
C SER A 26 11.77 45.94 -6.41
N PRO A 27 11.57 47.12 -5.78
CA PRO A 27 12.66 48.11 -5.71
C PRO A 27 12.57 49.03 -4.44
N PRO A 28 13.24 50.21 -4.34
CA PRO A 28 14.46 50.36 -3.54
C PRO A 28 14.36 51.41 -2.41
N GLY A 29 15.33 51.43 -1.48
CA GLY A 29 15.59 52.63 -0.67
C GLY A 29 16.27 52.40 0.67
N GLY A 30 17.56 52.76 0.74
CA GLY A 30 18.08 53.64 1.80
C GLY A 30 18.47 53.06 3.17
N SER A 31 19.77 53.14 3.44
CA SER A 31 20.44 53.40 4.74
C SER A 31 20.40 52.35 5.85
N GLU A 32 21.57 51.71 6.04
CA GLU A 32 22.17 51.32 7.33
C GLU A 32 22.38 52.55 8.25
N PRO A 33 22.62 52.43 9.60
CA PRO A 33 23.61 51.49 10.15
C PRO A 33 23.35 50.86 11.54
N ALA A 34 24.14 49.80 11.79
CA ALA A 34 24.89 49.47 13.00
C ALA A 34 24.21 48.99 14.32
N ALA A 35 24.65 47.78 14.71
CA ALA A 35 25.27 47.41 16.00
C ALA A 35 24.49 46.60 17.06
N ALA A 36 25.26 45.64 17.59
CA ALA A 36 25.24 45.07 18.95
C ALA A 36 24.39 43.81 19.24
N ALA A 37 25.05 42.64 19.14
CA ALA A 37 25.04 41.63 20.21
C ALA A 37 26.10 42.04 21.27
N PRO A 38 26.25 41.42 22.47
CA PRO A 38 25.72 40.11 22.90
C PRO A 38 25.24 40.06 24.37
N ARG A 39 24.74 38.92 24.85
CA ARG A 39 25.30 38.22 26.03
C ARG A 39 24.59 36.92 26.38
N ARG A 40 25.44 35.93 26.65
CA ARG A 40 25.17 34.65 27.32
C ARG A 40 24.68 34.88 28.74
N SER A 41 23.84 33.97 29.24
CA SER A 41 23.88 33.51 30.63
C SER A 41 23.52 32.03 30.71
N ARG A 42 24.22 31.37 31.62
CA ARG A 42 24.42 29.92 31.80
C ARG A 42 23.82 29.55 33.16
N ALA A 43 23.51 28.26 33.31
CA ALA A 43 23.36 27.52 34.57
C ALA A 43 21.99 27.70 35.27
N SER A 44 21.40 26.72 35.97
CA SER A 44 21.87 25.45 36.52
C SER A 44 20.67 24.51 36.72
N VAL A 45 20.79 23.21 36.47
CA VAL A 45 19.86 22.20 37.00
C VAL A 45 20.64 21.40 38.04
N ALA A 46 20.09 21.36 39.25
CA ALA A 46 20.62 20.66 40.39
C ALA A 46 20.43 19.14 40.25
N GLU A 47 21.43 18.40 40.66
CA GLU A 47 21.40 16.96 40.92
C GLU A 47 21.83 16.77 42.37
N GLU A 48 21.02 16.09 43.17
CA GLU A 48 21.50 15.31 44.33
C GLU A 48 20.51 14.17 44.68
N PRO A 49 20.98 13.10 45.34
CA PRO A 49 20.47 11.75 45.15
C PRO A 49 19.71 11.15 46.35
N SER A 50 19.16 9.96 46.09
CA SER A 50 18.61 8.91 46.99
C SER A 50 19.63 8.39 48.05
N PRO A 51 19.41 7.32 48.88
CA PRO A 51 18.22 6.45 49.15
C PRO A 51 18.06 5.93 50.63
N GLN A 52 17.18 4.92 50.80
CA GLN A 52 17.17 3.79 51.78
C GLN A 52 16.17 3.88 52.96
N ALA A 53 15.55 2.80 53.48
CA ALA A 53 15.32 1.40 53.10
C ALA A 53 14.46 0.71 54.23
N ARG A 54 14.11 -0.58 54.01
CA ARG A 54 13.71 -1.65 54.99
C ARG A 54 12.21 -1.76 55.28
N HIS A 55 11.61 -2.91 55.58
CA HIS A 55 11.77 -4.37 55.37
C HIS A 55 10.55 -4.98 56.10
N GLY A 56 9.98 -6.11 55.67
CA GLY A 56 8.99 -6.80 56.51
C GLY A 56 8.31 -8.02 55.88
N THR A 57 8.85 -9.18 56.19
CA THR A 57 8.40 -10.55 55.87
C THR A 57 7.25 -11.04 56.74
N SER A 58 6.35 -11.91 56.23
CA SER A 58 5.73 -13.02 57.02
C SER A 58 4.77 -13.92 56.19
N ARG A 59 5.02 -15.23 56.24
CA ARG A 59 4.12 -16.40 56.08
C ARG A 59 4.42 -17.28 57.34
N PRO A 60 3.64 -18.30 57.78
CA PRO A 60 2.82 -19.26 57.02
C PRO A 60 1.55 -19.82 57.76
N ARG A 61 0.83 -20.81 57.17
CA ARG A 61 0.43 -22.11 57.80
C ARG A 61 -0.51 -22.97 56.92
N ARG A 62 -0.26 -24.29 56.93
CA ARG A 62 -1.12 -25.43 56.51
C ARG A 62 -1.66 -26.15 57.77
N PRO A 63 -2.71 -26.98 57.69
CA PRO A 63 -2.55 -28.46 57.61
C PRO A 63 -3.66 -29.09 56.71
N ALA A 64 -3.86 -30.38 56.43
CA ALA A 64 -3.31 -31.69 56.82
C ALA A 64 -3.53 -32.69 55.64
N VAL A 65 -2.85 -33.84 55.69
CA VAL A 65 -2.81 -34.93 54.70
C VAL A 65 -3.87 -36.00 55.02
N ARG A 66 -4.40 -36.68 53.99
CA ARG A 66 -4.81 -38.10 54.09
C ARG A 66 -4.58 -38.82 52.75
N ILE A 67 -3.79 -39.89 52.78
CA ILE A 67 -3.45 -40.84 51.71
C ILE A 67 -4.41 -42.03 51.81
N VAL A 68 -4.92 -42.60 50.69
CA VAL A 68 -4.70 -43.92 50.01
C VAL A 68 -5.83 -43.99 48.92
N ALA A 69 -5.77 -44.52 47.71
CA ALA A 69 -5.08 -45.69 47.16
C ALA A 69 -5.01 -45.65 45.61
N HIS A 70 -4.18 -46.56 45.08
CA HIS A 70 -3.89 -46.84 43.68
C HIS A 70 -5.11 -47.07 42.76
N GLY A 71 -5.00 -46.62 41.52
CA GLY A 71 -5.82 -47.13 40.42
C GLY A 71 -5.79 -46.27 39.15
N ALA A 72 -5.06 -46.77 38.14
CA ALA A 72 -5.23 -46.49 36.71
C ALA A 72 -5.14 -45.03 36.20
N THR A 73 -4.02 -44.73 35.55
CA THR A 73 -3.89 -43.65 34.56
C THR A 73 -4.84 -43.86 33.37
N PRO A 74 -5.72 -42.92 33.01
CA PRO A 74 -6.18 -42.81 31.63
C PRO A 74 -5.12 -42.02 30.86
N HIS A 75 -4.56 -42.65 29.83
CA HIS A 75 -3.79 -42.00 28.79
C HIS A 75 -4.65 -40.86 28.20
N GLY A 76 -4.40 -39.63 28.64
CA GLY A 76 -4.88 -38.43 28.00
C GLY A 76 -4.21 -38.35 26.63
N SER A 77 -4.84 -38.98 25.64
CA SER A 77 -4.51 -38.79 24.24
C SER A 77 -4.65 -37.30 23.97
N LYS A 78 -3.51 -36.61 23.93
CA LYS A 78 -3.41 -35.27 23.35
C LYS A 78 -3.87 -35.44 21.90
N ARG A 79 -5.16 -35.25 21.64
CA ARG A 79 -5.69 -35.02 20.30
C ARG A 79 -4.97 -33.78 19.80
N LYS A 80 -3.84 -34.01 19.14
CA LYS A 80 -3.23 -33.08 18.22
C LYS A 80 -4.34 -32.77 17.24
N VAL A 81 -4.99 -31.63 17.41
CA VAL A 81 -5.82 -31.06 16.35
C VAL A 81 -4.83 -30.87 15.22
N LEU A 82 -4.76 -31.86 14.34
CA LEU A 82 -4.17 -31.73 13.04
C LEU A 82 -4.92 -30.55 12.44
N ARG A 83 -4.29 -29.39 12.40
CA ARG A 83 -4.71 -28.33 11.50
C ARG A 83 -4.76 -29.03 10.15
N ALA A 84 -5.98 -29.29 9.66
CA ALA A 84 -6.20 -29.63 8.27
C ALA A 84 -5.30 -28.70 7.47
N GLY A 85 -4.42 -29.29 6.64
CA GLY A 85 -3.34 -28.56 5.98
C GLY A 85 -3.89 -27.26 5.41
N ALA A 86 -3.52 -26.14 6.02
CA ALA A 86 -3.95 -24.84 5.54
C ALA A 86 -3.25 -24.70 4.20
N THR A 87 -4.00 -24.84 3.10
CA THR A 87 -3.52 -24.52 1.77
C THR A 87 -2.84 -23.15 1.84
N ALA A 88 -1.60 -23.06 1.37
CA ALA A 88 -0.84 -21.81 1.42
C ALA A 88 -1.69 -20.70 0.78
N ALA A 89 -1.80 -19.56 1.46
CA ALA A 89 -2.62 -18.45 0.98
C ALA A 89 -2.11 -18.00 -0.40
N ARG A 90 -3.01 -17.96 -1.39
CA ARG A 90 -2.69 -17.58 -2.77
C ARG A 90 -3.05 -16.13 -3.03
N PHE A 91 -2.13 -15.43 -3.69
CA PHE A 91 -2.30 -14.02 -4.05
C PHE A 91 -1.92 -13.78 -5.52
N TYR A 92 -2.53 -12.74 -6.07
CA TYR A 92 -2.43 -12.37 -7.47
C TYR A 92 -2.22 -10.87 -7.61
N ASP A 93 -1.32 -10.47 -8.49
CA ASP A 93 -1.30 -9.12 -9.06
C ASP A 93 -2.54 -8.96 -9.95
N LEU A 94 -3.45 -8.07 -9.53
CA LEU A 94 -4.57 -7.61 -10.32
C LEU A 94 -4.11 -6.40 -11.14
N HIS A 95 -3.97 -6.62 -12.44
CA HIS A 95 -3.51 -5.61 -13.37
C HIS A 95 -4.46 -5.49 -14.55
N ASP A 96 -4.31 -4.39 -15.29
CA ASP A 96 -4.98 -4.20 -16.56
C ASP A 96 -4.57 -5.23 -17.63
N ASP A 97 -5.53 -5.70 -18.42
CA ASP A 97 -5.28 -6.46 -19.64
C ASP A 97 -5.07 -5.56 -20.87
N PHE A 98 -3.85 -5.05 -21.03
CA PHE A 98 -3.46 -4.15 -22.14
C PHE A 98 -3.43 -4.79 -23.54
N ARG A 99 -3.87 -6.04 -23.70
CA ARG A 99 -3.71 -6.77 -24.97
C ARG A 99 -4.84 -6.50 -25.97
N ALA A 100 -5.91 -5.86 -25.55
CA ALA A 100 -7.06 -5.55 -26.41
C ALA A 100 -6.76 -4.34 -27.31
N PRO A 101 -6.85 -4.46 -28.66
CA PRO A 101 -6.81 -3.31 -29.55
C PRO A 101 -8.00 -2.37 -29.30
N GLY A 102 -7.79 -1.05 -29.35
CA GLY A 102 -8.86 -0.07 -29.14
C GLY A 102 -9.48 -0.13 -27.75
N ARG A 103 -8.68 -0.50 -26.74
CA ARG A 103 -9.11 -0.61 -25.36
C ARG A 103 -9.53 0.75 -24.81
N TRP A 104 -10.50 0.72 -23.91
CA TRP A 104 -10.89 1.88 -23.12
C TRP A 104 -9.79 2.29 -22.16
N GLU A 105 -9.26 3.50 -22.33
CA GLU A 105 -8.13 4.04 -21.57
C GLU A 105 -8.55 5.35 -20.87
N PRO A 106 -9.07 5.28 -19.63
CA PRO A 106 -9.44 6.47 -18.87
C PRO A 106 -8.21 7.33 -18.55
N GLY A 107 -8.35 8.65 -18.63
CA GLY A 107 -7.30 9.61 -18.29
C GLY A 107 -7.04 9.75 -16.79
N ASP A 108 -6.23 10.73 -16.41
CA ASP A 108 -5.94 11.01 -14.99
C ASP A 108 -7.20 11.50 -14.24
N PRO A 109 -7.38 11.15 -12.94
CA PRO A 109 -8.42 11.75 -12.12
C PRO A 109 -8.19 13.26 -11.92
N LEU A 110 -9.22 14.06 -12.22
CA LEU A 110 -9.22 15.52 -12.13
C LEU A 110 -10.25 16.01 -11.11
N ASP A 111 -10.00 17.20 -10.56
CA ASP A 111 -11.00 17.96 -9.82
C ASP A 111 -12.02 18.60 -10.78
N LEU A 112 -13.02 19.31 -10.23
CA LEU A 112 -14.03 20.03 -11.02
C LEU A 112 -13.49 21.23 -11.82
N LYS A 113 -12.20 21.56 -11.70
CA LYS A 113 -11.51 22.63 -12.42
C LYS A 113 -10.48 22.08 -13.41
N ASP A 114 -10.61 20.81 -13.78
CA ASP A 114 -9.75 20.08 -14.71
C ASP A 114 -8.27 20.02 -14.26
N LYS A 115 -8.03 20.05 -12.94
CA LYS A 115 -6.68 19.93 -12.37
C LYS A 115 -6.44 18.53 -11.84
N VAL A 116 -5.27 17.99 -12.15
CA VAL A 116 -4.77 16.74 -11.56
C VAL A 116 -4.74 16.89 -10.04
N VAL A 117 -5.34 15.93 -9.35
CA VAL A 117 -5.48 15.96 -7.90
C VAL A 117 -4.23 15.37 -7.23
N GLY A 118 -3.58 16.21 -6.42
CA GLY A 118 -2.43 15.81 -5.60
C GLY A 118 -1.22 15.34 -6.43
N ASP A 119 -0.39 14.51 -5.80
CA ASP A 119 0.71 13.86 -6.50
C ASP A 119 0.21 12.71 -7.38
N VAL A 120 0.93 12.38 -8.45
CA VAL A 120 0.53 11.33 -9.42
C VAL A 120 0.34 9.94 -8.79
N TRP A 121 0.88 9.70 -7.59
CA TRP A 121 0.78 8.44 -6.87
C TRP A 121 -0.24 8.49 -5.72
N MET A 122 -0.99 9.58 -5.55
CA MET A 122 -1.89 9.81 -4.42
C MET A 122 -2.84 8.63 -4.18
N PHE A 123 -3.47 8.11 -5.24
CA PHE A 123 -4.42 6.98 -5.16
C PHE A 123 -3.76 5.60 -5.11
N THR A 124 -2.44 5.51 -5.33
CA THR A 124 -1.68 4.26 -5.31
C THR A 124 -0.64 4.21 -4.18
N ALA A 125 -0.60 5.22 -3.31
CA ALA A 125 0.37 5.35 -2.22
C ALA A 125 0.20 4.33 -1.07
N GLY A 126 -0.85 3.51 -1.07
CA GLY A 126 -1.06 2.50 -0.04
C GLY A 126 -1.62 3.05 1.27
N ARG A 127 -2.35 4.17 1.23
CA ARG A 127 -2.97 4.84 2.38
C ARG A 127 -4.34 5.42 2.00
N PRO A 128 -5.26 5.64 2.96
CA PRO A 128 -6.49 6.36 2.70
C PRO A 128 -6.23 7.75 2.12
N VAL A 129 -7.17 8.23 1.31
CA VAL A 129 -7.11 9.48 0.59
C VAL A 129 -8.33 10.32 0.92
N ASP A 130 -8.13 11.60 1.19
CA ASP A 130 -9.22 12.58 1.31
C ASP A 130 -9.19 13.48 0.06
N PRO A 131 -10.00 13.18 -0.98
CA PRO A 131 -10.01 14.00 -2.18
C PRO A 131 -10.62 15.38 -1.87
N PRO A 132 -10.13 16.45 -2.51
CA PRO A 132 -10.56 17.83 -2.23
C PRO A 132 -12.02 18.12 -2.64
N GLY A 133 -12.68 17.16 -3.29
CA GLY A 133 -14.06 17.25 -3.75
C GLY A 133 -14.40 16.11 -4.73
N PRO A 134 -15.53 16.23 -5.44
CA PRO A 134 -15.90 15.29 -6.50
C PRO A 134 -14.82 15.22 -7.59
N LEU A 135 -14.59 14.00 -8.08
CA LEU A 135 -13.61 13.71 -9.12
C LEU A 135 -14.30 13.39 -10.43
N HIS A 136 -13.64 13.72 -11.53
CA HIS A 136 -14.00 13.19 -12.85
C HIS A 136 -12.76 12.69 -13.60
N ILE A 137 -12.96 11.83 -14.58
CA ILE A 137 -11.91 11.30 -15.44
C ILE A 137 -12.28 11.59 -16.90
N PRO A 138 -11.42 12.29 -17.65
CA PRO A 138 -11.60 12.47 -19.09
C PRO A 138 -11.44 11.13 -19.79
N ASN A 139 -12.17 10.94 -20.89
CA ASN A 139 -12.15 9.67 -21.60
C ASN A 139 -12.44 9.84 -23.09
N GLU A 140 -11.63 9.21 -23.93
CA GLU A 140 -11.92 9.13 -25.35
C GLU A 140 -13.08 8.15 -25.61
N ILE A 141 -14.19 8.64 -26.18
CA ILE A 141 -15.47 7.91 -26.35
C ILE A 141 -15.39 6.84 -27.49
N ARG A 142 -14.19 6.35 -27.82
CA ARG A 142 -13.99 5.45 -28.98
C ARG A 142 -14.06 3.96 -28.63
N ALA A 143 -14.07 3.61 -27.35
CA ALA A 143 -13.95 2.24 -26.88
C ALA A 143 -15.09 1.84 -25.93
N ALA A 144 -15.43 0.55 -25.93
CA ALA A 144 -16.39 -0.01 -24.99
C ALA A 144 -15.85 0.06 -23.54
N PRO A 145 -16.63 0.56 -22.57
CA PRO A 145 -16.20 0.66 -21.19
C PRO A 145 -15.88 -0.71 -20.59
N LEU A 146 -14.91 -0.76 -19.68
CA LEU A 146 -14.49 -1.99 -19.01
C LEU A 146 -14.84 -1.96 -17.53
N ASP A 147 -15.03 -3.15 -16.95
CA ASP A 147 -15.33 -3.28 -15.52
C ASP A 147 -14.13 -2.93 -14.63
N PHE A 148 -12.92 -3.09 -15.14
CA PHE A 148 -11.66 -2.75 -14.49
C PHE A 148 -10.68 -2.11 -15.49
N SER A 149 -10.06 -1.01 -15.09
CA SER A 149 -9.01 -0.33 -15.86
C SER A 149 -8.03 0.39 -14.94
N LEU A 150 -6.81 0.65 -15.42
CA LEU A 150 -5.87 1.56 -14.74
C LEU A 150 -5.88 2.91 -15.45
N ALA A 151 -6.32 3.94 -14.72
CA ALA A 151 -6.49 5.29 -15.23
C ALA A 151 -5.21 6.13 -15.06
N GLY A 152 -4.86 6.84 -16.13
CA GLY A 152 -3.83 7.87 -16.14
C GLY A 152 -2.41 7.40 -15.81
N ALA A 153 -1.53 8.38 -15.59
CA ALA A 153 -0.12 8.15 -15.29
C ALA A 153 0.10 7.51 -13.91
N GLY A 154 -0.84 7.72 -12.98
CA GLY A 154 -0.80 7.15 -11.64
C GLY A 154 -1.12 5.66 -11.57
N LEU A 155 -1.58 5.05 -12.68
CA LEU A 155 -2.09 3.68 -12.73
C LEU A 155 -3.18 3.46 -11.67
N THR A 156 -4.10 4.42 -11.57
CA THR A 156 -5.15 4.41 -10.55
C THR A 156 -6.21 3.38 -10.93
N PRO A 157 -6.51 2.37 -10.11
CA PRO A 157 -7.54 1.40 -10.45
C PRO A 157 -8.93 2.06 -10.45
N VAL A 158 -9.62 1.95 -11.57
CA VAL A 158 -10.99 2.44 -11.78
C VAL A 158 -11.88 1.28 -12.14
N VAL A 159 -13.02 1.20 -11.45
CA VAL A 159 -13.86 0.01 -11.49
C VAL A 159 -15.34 0.34 -11.63
N HIS A 160 -16.05 -0.50 -12.38
CA HIS A 160 -17.49 -0.46 -12.48
C HIS A 160 -18.15 -0.81 -11.12
N PRO A 161 -19.36 -0.30 -10.80
CA PRO A 161 -20.03 -0.56 -9.52
C PRO A 161 -20.11 -2.02 -9.09
N ARG A 162 -20.20 -2.96 -10.03
CA ARG A 162 -20.24 -4.40 -9.70
C ARG A 162 -18.93 -4.92 -9.10
N VAL A 163 -17.79 -4.41 -9.59
CA VAL A 163 -16.46 -4.73 -9.07
C VAL A 163 -16.25 -4.04 -7.72
N ALA A 164 -16.68 -2.78 -7.60
CA ALA A 164 -16.69 -2.06 -6.33
C ALA A 164 -17.46 -2.82 -5.24
N ALA A 165 -18.61 -3.40 -5.58
CA ALA A 165 -19.41 -4.22 -4.65
C ALA A 165 -18.67 -5.49 -4.17
N VAL A 166 -17.85 -6.11 -5.03
CA VAL A 166 -17.00 -7.25 -4.63
C VAL A 166 -15.98 -6.81 -3.60
N PHE A 167 -15.28 -5.69 -3.84
CA PHE A 167 -14.30 -5.15 -2.90
C PHE A 167 -14.94 -4.73 -1.57
N ALA A 168 -16.07 -4.01 -1.60
CA ALA A 168 -16.80 -3.61 -0.40
C ALA A 168 -17.24 -4.81 0.45
N ARG A 169 -17.65 -5.90 -0.19
CA ARG A 169 -18.09 -7.12 0.51
C ARG A 169 -16.93 -7.95 1.06
N LEU A 170 -15.84 -8.08 0.30
CA LEU A 170 -14.78 -9.03 0.62
C LEU A 170 -13.59 -8.40 1.33
N ALA A 171 -13.34 -7.11 1.17
CA ALA A 171 -12.15 -6.43 1.67
C ALA A 171 -12.45 -4.99 2.17
N PRO A 172 -13.52 -4.76 2.98
CA PRO A 172 -13.93 -3.41 3.39
C PRO A 172 -12.86 -2.68 4.22
N GLU A 173 -12.03 -3.41 4.96
CA GLU A 173 -10.96 -2.86 5.81
C GLU A 173 -9.64 -2.61 5.06
N ASP A 174 -9.59 -3.00 3.79
CA ASP A 174 -8.39 -2.96 2.95
C ASP A 174 -8.51 -1.91 1.85
N VAL A 175 -9.72 -1.58 1.41
CA VAL A 175 -9.96 -0.62 0.34
C VAL A 175 -10.77 0.58 0.79
N GLN A 176 -10.48 1.72 0.18
CA GLN A 176 -11.37 2.86 0.13
C GLN A 176 -11.90 2.98 -1.30
N LEU A 177 -13.22 3.12 -1.44
CA LEU A 177 -13.91 3.30 -2.71
C LEU A 177 -14.33 4.76 -2.84
N ILE A 178 -13.82 5.45 -3.86
CA ILE A 178 -14.12 6.88 -4.09
C ILE A 178 -14.96 6.98 -5.37
N PRO A 179 -16.21 7.47 -5.31
CA PRO A 179 -17.02 7.67 -6.50
C PRO A 179 -16.35 8.66 -7.46
N VAL A 180 -16.39 8.36 -8.76
CA VAL A 180 -15.83 9.21 -9.82
C VAL A 180 -16.75 9.18 -11.04
N HIS A 181 -16.92 10.34 -11.68
CA HIS A 181 -17.58 10.40 -12.97
C HIS A 181 -16.56 10.11 -14.08
N ILE A 182 -16.91 9.26 -15.04
CA ILE A 182 -16.08 9.10 -16.24
C ILE A 182 -16.83 9.71 -17.40
N GLU A 183 -16.14 10.54 -18.18
CA GLU A 183 -16.71 11.19 -19.35
C GLU A 183 -17.32 10.16 -20.32
N GLY A 184 -18.55 10.46 -20.77
CA GLY A 184 -19.33 9.57 -21.63
C GLY A 184 -19.99 8.39 -20.90
N GLN A 185 -19.83 8.24 -19.58
CA GLN A 185 -20.48 7.20 -18.79
C GLN A 185 -21.67 7.74 -17.98
N PRO A 186 -22.88 7.15 -18.10
CA PRO A 186 -24.06 7.63 -17.39
C PRO A 186 -24.06 7.24 -15.90
N LYS A 187 -23.34 6.18 -15.54
CA LYS A 187 -23.25 5.67 -14.16
C LYS A 187 -21.89 6.04 -13.56
N PRO A 188 -21.84 6.35 -12.25
CA PRO A 188 -20.58 6.57 -11.57
C PRO A 188 -19.75 5.28 -11.55
N TYR A 189 -18.44 5.45 -11.71
CA TYR A 189 -17.44 4.44 -11.44
C TYR A 189 -16.81 4.71 -10.06
N PHE A 190 -15.87 3.87 -9.65
CA PHE A 190 -15.15 4.06 -8.40
C PHE A 190 -13.65 3.96 -8.62
N LEU A 191 -12.88 4.84 -7.99
CA LEU A 191 -11.47 4.59 -7.74
C LEU A 191 -11.34 3.56 -6.61
N VAL A 192 -10.42 2.61 -6.75
CA VAL A 192 -10.06 1.66 -5.69
C VAL A 192 -8.71 2.03 -5.11
N VAL A 193 -8.74 2.61 -3.91
CA VAL A 193 -7.53 2.91 -3.13
C VAL A 193 -7.29 1.75 -2.17
N ALA A 194 -6.25 0.95 -2.41
CA ALA A 194 -5.77 0.00 -1.42
C ALA A 194 -5.05 0.78 -0.29
N THR A 195 -5.52 0.58 0.95
CA THR A 195 -5.10 1.37 2.12
C THR A 195 -4.03 0.68 2.96
N ARG A 196 -3.53 -0.48 2.49
CA ARG A 196 -2.53 -1.31 3.16
C ARG A 196 -1.26 -1.35 2.32
N LEU A 197 -0.15 -0.92 2.91
CA LEU A 197 1.20 -1.04 2.35
C LEU A 197 1.99 -2.08 3.18
N ILE A 198 2.31 -3.23 2.59
CA ILE A 198 2.81 -4.40 3.33
C ILE A 198 4.22 -4.80 2.87
N ARG A 199 5.14 -4.98 3.81
CA ARG A 199 6.50 -5.49 3.55
C ARG A 199 6.47 -7.01 3.38
N CYS A 200 6.11 -7.46 2.18
CA CYS A 200 5.98 -8.88 1.87
C CYS A 200 6.73 -9.32 0.61
N VAL A 201 7.49 -8.46 -0.05
CA VAL A 201 8.25 -8.85 -1.25
C VAL A 201 9.32 -9.88 -0.85
N ASP A 202 9.29 -11.04 -1.49
CA ASP A 202 10.34 -12.05 -1.37
C ASP A 202 11.33 -11.82 -2.52
N GLU A 203 12.36 -11.03 -2.26
CA GLU A 203 13.36 -10.67 -3.27
C GLU A 203 14.11 -11.89 -3.82
N ALA A 204 14.33 -12.92 -2.99
CA ALA A 204 15.04 -14.13 -3.38
C ALA A 204 14.20 -15.00 -4.33
N ALA A 205 12.87 -14.97 -4.19
CA ALA A 205 11.95 -15.68 -5.09
C ALA A 205 11.58 -14.87 -6.35
N CYS A 206 11.81 -13.55 -6.37
CA CYS A 206 11.58 -12.73 -7.55
C CYS A 206 12.52 -13.14 -8.71
N LEU A 207 12.06 -12.97 -9.95
CA LEU A 207 12.90 -13.27 -11.12
C LEU A 207 14.10 -12.31 -11.22
N GLU A 208 13.89 -11.03 -10.93
CA GLU A 208 14.93 -10.01 -10.93
C GLU A 208 14.52 -8.85 -10.03
N VAL A 209 15.43 -8.41 -9.16
CA VAL A 209 15.27 -7.21 -8.34
C VAL A 209 16.47 -6.31 -8.56
N GLN A 210 16.21 -5.05 -8.85
CA GLN A 210 17.21 -3.99 -8.93
C GLN A 210 16.84 -2.87 -7.98
N HIS A 211 17.83 -2.33 -7.28
CA HIS A 211 17.69 -1.15 -6.44
C HIS A 211 18.46 0.02 -7.04
N TYR A 212 18.11 1.23 -6.63
CA TYR A 212 18.91 2.41 -6.95
C TYR A 212 20.25 2.37 -6.20
N GLY A 213 21.34 2.52 -6.94
CA GLY A 213 22.68 2.72 -6.38
C GLY A 213 23.07 4.20 -6.30
N PRO A 214 24.14 4.54 -5.56
CA PRO A 214 24.64 5.93 -5.48
C PRO A 214 24.97 6.55 -6.85
N GLY A 215 25.40 5.73 -7.81
CA GLY A 215 25.74 6.16 -9.18
C GLY A 215 24.54 6.42 -10.10
N ASP A 216 23.31 6.15 -9.67
CA ASP A 216 22.12 6.32 -10.50
C ASP A 216 21.60 7.77 -10.59
N GLY A 217 22.26 8.72 -9.90
CA GLY A 217 21.93 10.14 -9.98
C GLY A 217 20.64 10.54 -9.25
N VAL A 218 20.08 9.68 -8.40
CA VAL A 218 18.88 9.97 -7.60
C VAL A 218 19.13 9.64 -6.12
N PRO A 219 19.85 10.51 -5.37
CA PRO A 219 20.29 10.22 -4.00
C PRO A 219 19.14 9.86 -3.05
N ALA A 220 17.99 10.52 -3.17
CA ALA A 220 16.82 10.29 -2.32
C ALA A 220 16.21 8.88 -2.47
N ARG A 221 16.62 8.13 -3.50
CA ARG A 221 16.07 6.81 -3.82
C ARG A 221 17.04 5.66 -3.63
N VAL A 222 18.28 5.94 -3.25
CA VAL A 222 19.28 4.88 -3.01
C VAL A 222 18.72 3.82 -2.06
N GLY A 223 18.86 2.55 -2.45
CA GLY A 223 18.31 1.40 -1.73
C GLY A 223 16.82 1.12 -1.94
N GLN A 224 16.08 2.00 -2.63
CA GLN A 224 14.69 1.72 -3.03
C GLN A 224 14.65 0.86 -4.30
N TYR A 225 13.56 0.12 -4.49
CA TYR A 225 13.35 -0.65 -5.71
C TYR A 225 13.35 0.25 -6.94
N ARG A 226 14.11 -0.17 -7.94
CA ARG A 226 14.17 0.43 -9.27
C ARG A 226 13.43 -0.42 -10.30
N SER A 227 13.53 -1.74 -10.19
CA SER A 227 12.84 -2.68 -11.05
C SER A 227 12.61 -3.98 -10.30
N VAL A 228 11.38 -4.49 -10.34
CA VAL A 228 11.03 -5.83 -9.88
C VAL A 228 10.40 -6.58 -11.05
N ARG A 229 10.97 -7.72 -11.44
CA ARG A 229 10.42 -8.61 -12.45
C ARG A 229 10.03 -9.93 -11.82
N GLY A 230 8.91 -10.49 -12.28
CA GLY A 230 8.38 -11.74 -11.74
C GLY A 230 8.17 -11.65 -10.24
N LEU A 231 7.41 -10.62 -9.80
CA LEU A 231 7.17 -10.33 -8.39
C LEU A 231 6.71 -11.59 -7.64
N ARG A 232 7.40 -11.89 -6.55
CA ARG A 232 7.00 -12.89 -5.56
C ARG A 232 6.84 -12.25 -4.20
N ILE A 233 5.88 -12.75 -3.43
CA ILE A 233 5.64 -12.33 -2.06
C ILE A 233 5.70 -13.52 -1.10
N ASP A 234 6.11 -13.25 0.14
CA ASP A 234 5.95 -14.14 1.28
C ASP A 234 4.52 -13.97 1.85
N PRO A 235 3.62 -14.96 1.67
CA PRO A 235 2.24 -14.86 2.15
C PRO A 235 2.16 -14.82 3.68
N THR A 236 3.19 -15.24 4.41
CA THR A 236 3.20 -15.22 5.88
C THR A 236 3.28 -13.80 6.45
N GLN A 237 3.78 -12.83 5.65
CA GLN A 237 3.88 -11.42 6.03
C GLN A 237 2.58 -10.62 5.76
N VAL A 238 1.63 -11.18 5.01
CA VAL A 238 0.41 -10.47 4.58
C VAL A 238 -0.63 -10.39 5.70
N GLY A 239 -0.60 -11.32 6.65
CA GLY A 239 -1.57 -11.39 7.73
C GLY A 239 -2.99 -11.67 7.21
N ARG A 240 -3.93 -10.78 7.54
CA ARG A 240 -5.37 -10.95 7.19
C ARG A 240 -5.81 -10.13 5.97
N ALA A 241 -4.90 -9.34 5.38
CA ALA A 241 -5.24 -8.48 4.25
C ALA A 241 -5.61 -9.31 3.03
N ARG A 242 -6.66 -8.89 2.33
CA ARG A 242 -7.15 -9.48 1.07
C ARG A 242 -6.85 -8.59 -0.12
N VAL A 243 -6.65 -7.31 0.09
CA VAL A 243 -6.23 -6.34 -0.93
C VAL A 243 -5.15 -5.44 -0.35
N PHE A 244 -4.02 -5.28 -1.03
CA PHE A 244 -2.92 -4.45 -0.54
C PHE A 244 -1.94 -4.09 -1.65
N ARG A 245 -0.99 -3.22 -1.31
CA ARG A 245 0.16 -2.88 -2.17
C ARG A 245 1.45 -3.34 -1.50
N PRO A 246 2.41 -3.93 -2.22
CA PRO A 246 3.71 -4.26 -1.66
C PRO A 246 4.48 -2.99 -1.31
N TRP A 247 5.05 -2.95 -0.11
CA TRP A 247 5.91 -1.85 0.32
C TRP A 247 7.13 -1.74 -0.61
N GLY A 248 7.45 -0.50 -1.01
CA GLY A 248 8.53 -0.22 -1.94
C GLY A 248 8.19 -0.50 -3.42
N TRP A 249 7.13 -1.27 -3.71
CA TRP A 249 6.65 -1.53 -5.07
C TRP A 249 5.14 -1.28 -5.19
N PRO A 250 4.66 -0.06 -4.87
CA PRO A 250 3.23 0.20 -4.69
C PRO A 250 2.45 0.20 -6.01
N VAL A 251 3.10 0.14 -7.17
CA VAL A 251 2.42 0.08 -8.47
C VAL A 251 1.51 -1.16 -8.60
N THR A 252 1.87 -2.25 -7.93
CA THR A 252 1.13 -3.52 -7.95
C THR A 252 -0.05 -3.47 -6.98
N LEU A 253 -1.24 -3.83 -7.47
CA LEU A 253 -2.41 -4.10 -6.63
C LEU A 253 -2.52 -5.61 -6.41
N VAL A 254 -2.23 -6.08 -5.20
CA VAL A 254 -2.31 -7.50 -4.86
C VAL A 254 -3.68 -7.83 -4.28
N VAL A 255 -4.30 -8.90 -4.78
CA VAL A 255 -5.56 -9.44 -4.29
C VAL A 255 -5.42 -10.91 -3.89
N SER A 256 -6.14 -11.31 -2.84
CA SER A 256 -6.26 -12.72 -2.44
C SER A 256 -7.05 -13.53 -3.47
N GLU A 257 -6.88 -14.85 -3.45
CA GLU A 257 -7.65 -15.78 -4.28
C GLU A 257 -9.17 -15.60 -4.17
N VAL A 258 -9.69 -15.42 -2.96
CA VAL A 258 -11.14 -15.24 -2.74
C VAL A 258 -11.68 -14.01 -3.47
N VAL A 259 -10.89 -12.94 -3.57
CA VAL A 259 -11.26 -11.74 -4.33
C VAL A 259 -11.17 -12.02 -5.83
N LYS A 260 -10.09 -12.66 -6.30
CA LYS A 260 -9.94 -13.07 -7.70
C LYS A 260 -11.12 -13.91 -8.18
N GLU A 261 -11.45 -14.99 -7.47
CA GLU A 261 -12.52 -15.92 -7.85
C GLU A 261 -13.88 -15.22 -7.91
N ALA A 262 -14.14 -14.28 -6.99
CA ALA A 262 -15.36 -13.49 -7.02
C ALA A 262 -15.44 -12.56 -8.24
N LEU A 263 -14.32 -11.92 -8.62
CA LEU A 263 -14.26 -11.08 -9.83
C LEU A 263 -14.40 -11.91 -11.11
N GLU A 264 -13.79 -13.10 -11.18
CA GLU A 264 -13.94 -14.01 -12.32
C GLU A 264 -15.38 -14.52 -12.46
N LYS A 265 -16.05 -14.84 -11.33
CA LYS A 265 -17.45 -15.26 -11.32
C LYS A 265 -18.41 -14.18 -11.83
N GLU A 266 -18.08 -12.91 -11.59
CA GLU A 266 -18.83 -11.77 -12.13
C GLU A 266 -18.59 -11.57 -13.63
N GLY A 267 -17.60 -12.22 -14.25
CA GLY A 267 -17.26 -12.03 -15.67
C GLY A 267 -16.67 -10.66 -15.94
N VAL A 268 -15.86 -10.14 -15.02
CA VAL A 268 -15.24 -8.79 -15.08
C VAL A 268 -14.36 -8.66 -16.32
N THR A 269 -14.63 -7.62 -17.11
CA THR A 269 -13.82 -7.23 -18.27
C THR A 269 -12.63 -6.34 -17.88
N GLY A 270 -11.54 -6.41 -18.64
CA GLY A 270 -10.35 -5.55 -18.47
C GLY A 270 -9.39 -5.94 -17.33
N ALA A 271 -9.75 -6.92 -16.50
CA ALA A 271 -8.90 -7.43 -15.42
C ALA A 271 -8.04 -8.62 -15.85
N ARG A 272 -6.80 -8.64 -15.37
CA ARG A 272 -5.88 -9.78 -15.48
C ARG A 272 -5.26 -10.10 -14.14
N PHE A 273 -5.16 -11.40 -13.84
CA PHE A 273 -4.57 -11.91 -12.60
C PHE A 273 -3.28 -12.65 -12.89
N THR A 274 -2.18 -12.23 -12.26
CA THR A 274 -0.89 -12.94 -12.34
C THR A 274 -0.51 -13.47 -10.95
N PRO A 275 -0.26 -14.77 -10.75
CA PRO A 275 0.10 -15.31 -9.44
C PRO A 275 1.39 -14.67 -8.92
N VAL A 276 1.40 -14.21 -7.67
CA VAL A 276 2.57 -13.65 -6.97
C VAL A 276 3.01 -14.48 -5.77
N THR A 277 2.25 -15.52 -5.41
CA THR A 277 2.72 -16.60 -4.53
C THR A 277 3.08 -17.82 -5.35
N ASP A 278 4.04 -18.60 -4.88
CA ASP A 278 4.42 -19.84 -5.56
C ASP A 278 3.27 -20.85 -5.52
N THR A 279 3.05 -21.56 -6.62
CA THR A 279 2.02 -22.62 -6.71
C THR A 279 2.61 -24.01 -6.46
N ARG A 280 3.85 -24.09 -5.95
CA ARG A 280 4.55 -25.35 -5.70
C ARG A 280 3.91 -26.04 -4.50
N HIS A 281 3.00 -26.96 -4.81
CA HIS A 281 2.58 -28.05 -3.93
C HIS A 281 3.56 -29.22 -4.06
#